data_AF-A0ABF7RBF1-F1
#
_entry.id   AF-A0ABF7RBF1-F1
#
_cell.length_a   1.000
_cell.length_b   1.000
_cell.length_c   1.000
_cell.angle_alpha   90.00
_cell.angle_beta   90.00
_cell.angle_gamma   90.00
#
_symmetry.space_group_name_H-M   'P 1'
#
loop_
_entity.id
_entity.type
_entity.pdbx_description
1 polymer ?
#
loop_
_entity_poly.entity_id
_entity_poly.type
_entity_poly.pdbx_seq_one_letter_code
_entity_poly.pdbx_strand_id
1 'polypeptide(L)'
;MLSRDGFLSPDVDTLANQVPSGFPCHTTLMERVNRFAVALLIQPRDIFQRDADLLAVTSLSRAVQDFEAAVILAARGLRAQSRSMARSAFETALYCAAASRDLLLSQGARLKPKKGDEPTTSFFDAFEGGHQRFRVQVATDLREMPGVTTEQSAAAEALLDEIGAPGKHQDIDLRGLAEDLNLGDLYTVIYRQLSQDAHPSATSLQHHLILNASGKIEGLQIGPDYTQYADTVVLAICSLLVALNAFVERLGTPNEAAEVKELVNTYCQLHEVPETL
;
A
#
# COMPACT_ATOMS: atom_id res chain seq x y z
N MET A 1 0.54 28.61 15.80
CA MET A 1 1.75 28.27 16.59
C MET A 1 1.46 26.90 17.16
N LEU A 2 2.27 25.86 16.89
CA LEU A 2 2.00 24.57 17.50
C LEU A 2 2.09 24.68 19.02
N SER A 3 1.14 24.06 19.72
CA SER A 3 1.24 23.91 21.17
C SER A 3 2.50 23.10 21.53
N ARG A 4 2.85 23.10 22.82
CA ARG A 4 3.94 22.26 23.35
C ARG A 4 3.74 20.76 23.10
N ASP A 5 2.52 20.36 22.73
CA ASP A 5 2.10 18.97 22.55
C ASP A 5 2.31 18.47 21.12
N GLY A 6 2.79 19.32 20.20
CA GLY A 6 3.10 18.93 18.83
C GLY A 6 1.87 18.37 18.10
N PHE A 7 2.01 17.21 17.47
CA PHE A 7 0.91 16.53 16.76
C PHE A 7 -0.19 15.98 17.67
N LEU A 8 0.04 15.96 18.99
CA LEU A 8 -0.97 15.56 19.98
C LEU A 8 -1.80 16.76 20.47
N SER A 9 -1.57 17.97 19.94
CA SER A 9 -2.36 19.15 20.27
C SER A 9 -3.80 19.04 19.71
N PRO A 10 -4.82 19.46 20.47
CA PRO A 10 -6.18 19.66 19.95
C PRO A 10 -6.26 20.63 18.75
N ASP A 11 -5.27 21.51 18.58
CA ASP A 11 -5.18 22.40 17.42
C ASP A 11 -5.06 21.61 16.11
N VAL A 12 -4.40 20.45 16.15
CA VAL A 12 -4.24 19.57 14.97
C VAL A 12 -5.57 18.95 14.57
N ASP A 13 -6.44 18.61 15.52
CA ASP A 13 -7.79 18.13 15.21
C ASP A 13 -8.61 19.21 14.51
N THR A 14 -8.50 20.46 14.98
CA THR A 14 -9.18 21.60 14.35
C THR A 14 -8.70 21.80 12.91
N LEU A 15 -7.39 21.78 12.68
CA LEU A 15 -6.81 21.90 11.34
C LEU A 15 -7.22 20.72 10.44
N ALA A 16 -7.19 19.49 10.96
CA ALA A 16 -7.54 18.30 10.20
C ALA A 16 -9.00 18.31 9.71
N ASN A 17 -9.91 18.91 10.48
CA ASN A 17 -11.31 19.07 10.07
C ASN A 17 -11.50 20.17 9.00
N GLN A 18 -10.54 21.10 8.86
CA GLN A 18 -10.63 22.20 7.91
C GLN A 18 -9.99 21.87 6.55
N VAL A 19 -8.90 21.11 6.52
CA VAL A 19 -8.14 20.80 5.31
C VAL A 19 -9.01 20.22 4.17
N PRO A 20 -9.94 19.26 4.42
CA PRO A 20 -10.79 18.72 3.36
C PRO A 20 -11.63 19.78 2.63
N SER A 21 -12.00 20.88 3.30
CA SER A 21 -12.81 21.95 2.69
C SER A 21 -12.10 22.68 1.54
N GLY A 22 -10.76 22.62 1.50
CA GLY A 22 -9.95 23.16 0.40
C GLY A 22 -9.93 22.27 -0.85
N PHE A 23 -10.42 21.02 -0.77
CA PHE A 23 -10.33 20.03 -1.85
C PHE A 23 -11.65 19.25 -2.04
N PRO A 24 -12.79 19.93 -2.25
CA PRO A 24 -14.12 19.31 -2.18
C PRO A 24 -14.32 18.14 -3.16
N CYS A 25 -13.80 18.23 -4.39
CA CYS A 25 -13.88 17.13 -5.37
C CYS A 25 -13.11 15.89 -4.91
N HIS A 26 -11.90 16.09 -4.36
CA HIS A 26 -11.05 15.02 -3.85
C HIS A 26 -11.70 14.33 -2.65
N THR A 27 -12.19 15.12 -1.69
CA THR A 27 -12.87 14.61 -0.50
C THR A 27 -14.14 13.84 -0.85
N THR A 28 -14.95 14.35 -1.78
CA THR A 28 -16.16 13.66 -2.23
C THR A 28 -15.82 12.30 -2.85
N LEU A 29 -14.84 12.23 -3.75
CA LEU A 29 -14.43 10.95 -4.34
C LEU A 29 -13.85 10.00 -3.29
N MET A 30 -12.97 10.49 -2.43
CA MET A 30 -12.37 9.74 -1.34
C MET A 30 -13.43 9.07 -0.45
N GLU A 31 -14.45 9.81 -0.02
CA GLU A 31 -15.53 9.28 0.81
C GLU A 31 -16.38 8.23 0.06
N ARG A 32 -16.66 8.46 -1.22
CA ARG A 32 -17.41 7.52 -2.06
C ARG A 32 -16.64 6.20 -2.23
N VAL A 33 -15.35 6.27 -2.57
CA VAL A 33 -14.48 5.10 -2.70
C VAL A 33 -14.38 4.35 -1.37
N ASN A 34 -14.20 5.05 -0.25
CA ASN A 34 -14.13 4.42 1.08
C ASN A 34 -15.42 3.66 1.41
N ARG A 35 -16.56 4.35 1.27
CA ARG A 35 -17.88 3.77 1.59
C ARG A 35 -18.15 2.53 0.75
N PHE A 36 -17.84 2.60 -0.54
CA PHE A 36 -17.98 1.45 -1.45
C PHE A 36 -17.07 0.29 -1.02
N ALA A 37 -15.79 0.54 -0.75
CA ALA A 37 -14.85 -0.50 -0.35
C ALA A 37 -15.26 -1.19 0.97
N VAL A 38 -15.65 -0.42 1.99
CA VAL A 38 -16.16 -0.96 3.26
C VAL A 38 -17.44 -1.76 3.03
N ALA A 39 -18.36 -1.26 2.19
CA ALA A 39 -19.59 -1.97 1.86
C ALA A 39 -19.31 -3.33 1.20
N LEU A 40 -18.31 -3.42 0.31
CA LEU A 40 -17.90 -4.67 -0.32
C LEU A 40 -17.38 -5.70 0.69
N LEU A 41 -16.60 -5.26 1.70
CA LEU A 41 -15.95 -6.13 2.68
C LEU A 41 -16.93 -6.73 3.69
N ILE A 42 -18.04 -6.06 3.98
CA ILE A 42 -19.07 -6.58 4.89
C ILE A 42 -20.05 -7.53 4.21
N GLN A 43 -20.03 -7.64 2.87
CA GLN A 43 -20.86 -8.60 2.15
C GLN A 43 -20.29 -10.01 2.30
N PRO A 44 -21.12 -11.01 2.64
CA PRO A 44 -20.68 -12.40 2.64
C PRO A 44 -20.35 -12.83 1.20
N ARG A 45 -19.18 -13.47 1.03
CA ARG A 45 -18.72 -14.02 -0.25
C ARG A 45 -18.23 -15.44 -0.04
N ASP A 46 -18.35 -16.26 -1.09
CA ASP A 46 -17.80 -17.62 -1.08
C ASP A 46 -16.31 -17.56 -1.39
N ILE A 47 -15.50 -17.37 -0.34
CA ILE A 47 -14.04 -17.13 -0.42
C ILE A 47 -13.19 -18.38 -0.09
N PHE A 48 -13.83 -19.47 0.31
CA PHE A 48 -13.13 -20.70 0.75
C PHE A 48 -12.90 -21.69 -0.39
N GLN A 49 -13.26 -21.32 -1.63
CA GLN A 49 -13.07 -22.17 -2.80
C GLN A 49 -11.61 -22.23 -3.25
N ARG A 50 -10.82 -21.16 -3.01
CA ARG A 50 -9.40 -21.06 -3.37
C ARG A 50 -8.66 -20.21 -2.35
N ASP A 51 -7.44 -20.60 -2.00
CA ASP A 51 -6.58 -19.81 -1.12
C ASP A 51 -6.30 -18.41 -1.69
N ALA A 52 -6.24 -18.28 -3.02
CA ALA A 52 -6.13 -17.01 -3.72
C ALA A 52 -7.34 -16.07 -3.47
N ASP A 53 -8.56 -16.59 -3.29
CA ASP A 53 -9.74 -15.77 -2.99
C ASP A 53 -9.71 -15.25 -1.55
N LEU A 54 -9.23 -16.07 -0.60
CA LEU A 54 -8.96 -15.65 0.77
C LEU A 54 -7.85 -14.59 0.81
N LEU A 55 -6.77 -14.77 0.05
CA LEU A 55 -5.70 -13.79 -0.06
C LEU A 55 -6.19 -12.48 -0.70
N ALA A 56 -7.08 -12.55 -1.70
CA ALA A 56 -7.67 -11.39 -2.33
C ALA A 56 -8.52 -10.56 -1.34
N VAL A 57 -9.41 -11.19 -0.57
CA VAL A 57 -10.28 -10.46 0.38
C VAL A 57 -9.50 -9.87 1.54
N THR A 58 -8.50 -10.60 2.05
CA THR A 58 -7.62 -10.11 3.13
C THR A 58 -6.71 -8.98 2.64
N SER A 59 -6.20 -9.08 1.41
CA SER A 59 -5.47 -7.99 0.77
C SER A 59 -6.35 -6.76 0.54
N LEU A 60 -7.59 -6.91 0.08
CA LEU A 60 -8.52 -5.78 -0.04
C LEU A 60 -8.76 -5.12 1.32
N SER A 61 -9.01 -5.92 2.37
CA SER A 61 -9.18 -5.39 3.72
C SER A 61 -7.96 -4.59 4.19
N ARG A 62 -6.75 -5.08 3.90
CA ARG A 62 -5.52 -4.38 4.24
C ARG A 62 -5.35 -3.09 3.42
N ALA A 63 -5.66 -3.12 2.13
CA ALA A 63 -5.58 -1.95 1.25
C ALA A 63 -6.56 -0.86 1.68
N VAL A 64 -7.77 -1.22 2.14
CA VAL A 64 -8.73 -0.27 2.72
C VAL A 64 -8.17 0.39 3.98
N GLN A 65 -7.60 -0.39 4.91
CA GLN A 65 -7.00 0.17 6.13
C GLN A 65 -5.81 1.10 5.83
N ASP A 66 -4.93 0.70 4.90
CA ASP A 66 -3.79 1.52 4.50
C ASP A 66 -4.24 2.82 3.80
N PHE A 67 -5.31 2.76 2.99
CA PHE A 67 -5.95 3.93 2.38
C PHE A 67 -6.55 4.87 3.44
N GLU A 68 -7.35 4.35 4.38
CA GLU A 68 -7.95 5.14 5.45
C GLU A 68 -6.87 5.78 6.33
N ALA A 69 -5.81 5.03 6.66
CA ALA A 69 -4.66 5.54 7.40
C ALA A 69 -3.95 6.66 6.63
N ALA A 70 -3.73 6.51 5.32
CA ALA A 70 -3.14 7.55 4.49
C ALA A 70 -3.96 8.85 4.55
N VAL A 71 -5.29 8.75 4.40
CA VAL A 71 -6.21 9.89 4.46
C VAL A 71 -6.19 10.57 5.83
N ILE A 72 -6.30 9.81 6.91
CA ILE A 72 -6.34 10.33 8.29
C ILE A 72 -5.03 11.06 8.63
N LEU A 73 -3.89 10.44 8.29
CA LEU A 73 -2.58 11.02 8.53
C LEU A 73 -2.34 12.25 7.66
N ALA A 74 -2.82 12.26 6.41
CA ALA A 74 -2.71 13.41 5.51
C ALA A 74 -3.50 14.60 6.05
N ALA A 75 -4.73 14.37 6.55
CA ALA A 75 -5.55 15.42 7.16
C ALA A 75 -4.87 16.02 8.41
N ARG A 76 -4.07 15.24 9.13
CA ARG A 76 -3.26 15.70 10.27
C ARG A 76 -1.97 16.41 9.87
N GLY A 77 -1.63 16.45 8.58
CA GLY A 77 -0.39 17.03 8.06
C GLY A 77 0.84 16.18 8.38
N LEU A 78 0.66 14.88 8.66
CA LEU A 78 1.75 13.91 8.78
C LEU A 78 2.13 13.42 7.39
N ARG A 79 2.77 14.31 6.61
CA ARG A 79 3.10 14.10 5.20
C ARG A 79 3.85 12.79 4.93
N ALA A 80 4.98 12.56 5.61
CA ALA A 80 5.80 11.38 5.34
C ALA A 80 5.07 10.08 5.68
N GLN A 81 4.35 10.07 6.80
CA GLN A 81 3.61 8.90 7.28
C GLN A 81 2.40 8.60 6.38
N SER A 82 1.63 9.62 5.98
CA SER A 82 0.50 9.44 5.07
C SER A 82 0.94 8.90 3.70
N ARG A 83 2.04 9.41 3.15
CA ARG A 83 2.61 8.93 1.88
C ARG A 83 3.17 7.52 1.99
N SER A 84 3.71 7.14 3.14
CA SER A 84 4.12 5.76 3.43
C SER A 84 2.91 4.82 3.44
N MET A 85 1.78 5.23 4.02
CA MET A 85 0.55 4.44 4.00
C MET A 85 -0.07 4.36 2.60
N ALA A 86 -0.06 5.44 1.83
CA ALA A 86 -0.49 5.41 0.43
C ALA A 86 0.35 4.44 -0.41
N ARG A 87 1.67 4.36 -0.15
CA ARG A 87 2.55 3.36 -0.77
C ARG A 87 2.14 1.95 -0.38
N SER A 88 1.93 1.69 0.91
CA SER A 88 1.49 0.39 1.41
C SER A 88 0.15 -0.04 0.79
N ALA A 89 -0.78 0.91 0.62
CA ALA A 89 -2.05 0.68 -0.06
C ALA A 89 -1.82 0.24 -1.52
N PHE A 90 -0.89 0.87 -2.25
CA PHE A 90 -0.56 0.47 -3.62
C PHE A 90 0.07 -0.92 -3.71
N GLU A 91 1.06 -1.22 -2.86
CA GLU A 91 1.69 -2.55 -2.79
C GLU A 91 0.64 -3.64 -2.57
N THR A 92 -0.22 -3.41 -1.57
CA THR A 92 -1.31 -4.32 -1.21
C THR A 92 -2.36 -4.42 -2.33
N ALA A 93 -2.62 -3.33 -3.06
CA ALA A 93 -3.53 -3.36 -4.20
C ALA A 93 -3.03 -4.23 -5.35
N LEU A 94 -1.71 -4.23 -5.62
CA LEU A 94 -1.12 -5.15 -6.59
C LEU A 94 -1.28 -6.61 -6.15
N TYR A 95 -1.07 -6.90 -4.86
CA TYR A 95 -1.29 -8.25 -4.32
C TYR A 95 -2.75 -8.68 -4.41
N CYS A 96 -3.69 -7.80 -4.04
CA CYS A 96 -5.12 -8.03 -4.20
C CYS A 96 -5.47 -8.35 -5.67
N ALA A 97 -4.92 -7.58 -6.61
CA ALA A 97 -5.18 -7.79 -8.03
C ALA A 97 -4.59 -9.10 -8.55
N ALA A 98 -3.36 -9.45 -8.15
CA ALA A 98 -2.71 -10.69 -8.53
C ALA A 98 -3.43 -11.92 -7.98
N ALA A 99 -3.84 -11.87 -6.71
CA ALA A 99 -4.62 -12.93 -6.07
C ALA A 99 -6.01 -13.09 -6.72
N SER A 100 -6.71 -11.99 -6.96
CA SER A 100 -8.04 -12.00 -7.61
C SER A 100 -7.99 -12.65 -9.01
N ARG A 101 -6.88 -12.46 -9.73
CA ARG A 101 -6.66 -12.98 -11.08
C ARG A 101 -5.98 -14.35 -11.11
N ASP A 102 -5.58 -14.89 -9.96
CA ASP A 102 -4.83 -16.15 -9.84
C ASP A 102 -3.60 -16.18 -10.76
N LEU A 103 -2.84 -15.09 -10.69
CA LEU A 103 -1.84 -14.76 -11.70
C LEU A 103 -0.66 -15.74 -11.70
N LEU A 104 -0.27 -16.21 -12.89
CA LEU A 104 1.03 -16.86 -13.09
C LEU A 104 2.09 -15.78 -13.38
N LEU A 105 3.18 -15.82 -12.63
CA LEU A 105 4.19 -14.77 -12.63
C LEU A 105 5.25 -14.98 -13.72
N SER A 106 5.39 -14.01 -14.61
CA SER A 106 6.42 -14.01 -15.65
C SER A 106 7.56 -13.05 -15.31
N GLN A 107 7.22 -11.83 -14.93
CA GLN A 107 8.17 -10.81 -14.49
C GLN A 107 8.20 -10.68 -12.97
N GLY A 108 7.06 -10.91 -12.31
CA GLY A 108 6.90 -10.76 -10.87
C GLY A 108 7.55 -11.85 -10.03
N ALA A 109 7.96 -12.98 -10.64
CA ALA A 109 8.72 -14.00 -9.95
C ALA A 109 10.18 -13.56 -9.83
N ARG A 110 10.75 -13.59 -8.62
CA ARG A 110 12.19 -13.32 -8.42
C ARG A 110 13.07 -14.30 -9.18
N LEU A 111 12.63 -15.56 -9.30
CA LEU A 111 13.24 -16.54 -10.20
C LEU A 111 12.46 -16.53 -11.52
N LYS A 112 12.92 -15.70 -12.46
CA LYS A 112 12.24 -15.52 -13.75
C LYS A 112 12.29 -16.81 -14.59
N PRO A 113 11.21 -17.16 -15.32
CA PRO A 113 11.26 -18.17 -16.36
C PRO A 113 12.35 -17.84 -17.39
N LYS A 114 12.92 -18.85 -18.04
CA LYS A 114 13.84 -18.58 -19.14
C LYS A 114 13.05 -17.99 -20.31
N LYS A 115 13.73 -17.22 -21.15
CA LYS A 115 13.10 -16.62 -22.33
C LYS A 115 12.51 -17.71 -23.22
N GLY A 116 11.19 -17.68 -23.40
CA GLY A 116 10.43 -18.64 -24.21
C GLY A 116 9.73 -19.74 -23.40
N ASP A 117 10.01 -19.86 -22.10
CA ASP A 117 9.29 -20.78 -21.21
C ASP A 117 7.99 -20.13 -20.73
N GLU A 118 6.95 -20.95 -20.55
CA GLU A 118 5.71 -20.51 -19.90
C GLU A 118 5.94 -20.28 -18.39
N PRO A 119 5.34 -19.23 -17.79
CA PRO A 119 5.39 -19.03 -16.36
C PRO A 119 4.63 -20.15 -15.64
N THR A 120 5.25 -20.73 -14.61
CA THR A 120 4.69 -21.85 -13.84
C THR A 120 4.47 -21.52 -12.37
N THR A 121 5.05 -20.43 -11.87
CA THR A 121 4.85 -20.00 -10.49
C THR A 121 3.56 -19.20 -10.37
N SER A 122 2.63 -19.65 -9.54
CA SER A 122 1.48 -18.82 -9.16
C SER A 122 1.90 -17.70 -8.21
N PHE A 123 1.15 -16.60 -8.22
CA PHE A 123 1.33 -15.50 -7.27
C PHE A 123 1.23 -16.01 -5.82
N PHE A 124 0.27 -16.89 -5.54
CA PHE A 124 0.08 -17.46 -4.20
C PHE A 124 1.32 -18.24 -3.74
N ASP A 125 1.86 -19.12 -4.58
CA ASP A 125 3.06 -19.90 -4.25
C ASP A 125 4.28 -19.00 -4.02
N ALA A 126 4.42 -17.92 -4.79
CA ALA A 126 5.50 -16.95 -4.61
C ALA A 126 5.33 -16.14 -3.31
N PHE A 127 4.09 -15.75 -2.97
CA PHE A 127 3.78 -15.03 -1.74
C PHE A 127 4.10 -15.89 -0.51
N GLU A 128 3.57 -17.12 -0.49
CA GLU A 128 3.78 -18.07 0.61
C GLU A 128 5.26 -18.48 0.70
N GLY A 129 5.90 -18.73 -0.45
CA GLY A 129 7.32 -19.06 -0.54
C GLY A 129 8.22 -17.99 0.08
N GLY A 130 7.92 -16.71 -0.17
CA GLY A 130 8.65 -15.58 0.41
C GLY A 130 8.48 -15.49 1.93
N HIS A 131 7.26 -15.71 2.43
CA HIS A 131 6.97 -15.75 3.87
C HIS A 131 7.74 -16.86 4.58
N GLN A 132 7.70 -18.08 4.04
CA GLN A 132 8.41 -19.22 4.62
C GLN A 132 9.92 -19.01 4.64
N ARG A 133 10.49 -18.44 3.58
CA ARG A 133 11.93 -18.11 3.57
C ARG A 133 12.32 -17.12 4.65
N PHE A 134 11.51 -16.09 4.88
CA PHE A 134 11.77 -15.14 5.97
C PHE A 134 11.69 -15.83 7.35
N ARG A 135 10.70 -16.70 7.58
CA ARG A 135 10.61 -17.48 8.82
C ARG A 135 11.83 -18.37 9.03
N VAL A 136 12.32 -19.05 7.98
CA VAL A 136 13.56 -19.84 8.03
C VAL A 136 14.76 -18.98 8.41
N GLN A 137 14.91 -17.81 7.78
CA GLN A 137 16.01 -16.89 8.09
C GLN A 137 15.96 -16.44 9.56
N VAL A 138 14.80 -15.99 10.05
CA VAL A 138 14.63 -15.56 11.44
C VAL A 138 14.91 -16.71 12.42
N ALA A 139 14.41 -17.92 12.15
CA ALA A 139 14.65 -19.08 12.99
C ALA A 139 16.15 -19.45 13.04
N THR A 140 16.83 -19.38 11.90
CA THR A 140 18.27 -19.64 11.78
C THR A 140 19.08 -18.60 12.56
N ASP A 141 18.78 -17.31 12.37
CA ASP A 141 19.47 -16.21 13.04
C ASP A 141 19.26 -16.27 14.55
N LEU A 142 18.05 -16.56 15.02
CA LEU A 142 17.76 -16.73 16.44
C LEU A 142 18.56 -17.88 17.04
N ARG A 143 18.59 -19.04 16.38
CA ARG A 143 19.37 -20.20 16.85
C ARG A 143 20.86 -19.90 16.96
N GLU A 144 21.39 -19.08 16.06
CA GLU A 144 22.81 -18.74 16.00
C GLU A 144 23.18 -17.52 16.86
N MET A 145 22.18 -16.85 17.45
CA MET A 145 22.39 -15.65 18.24
C MET A 145 23.09 -15.95 19.57
N PRO A 146 24.16 -15.21 19.95
CA PRO A 146 24.79 -15.37 21.25
C PRO A 146 23.81 -15.10 22.40
N GLY A 147 23.81 -15.98 23.40
CA GLY A 147 22.99 -15.84 24.61
C GLY A 147 21.54 -16.35 24.49
N VAL A 148 21.21 -17.05 23.40
CA VAL A 148 19.92 -17.75 23.30
C VAL A 148 19.81 -18.88 24.32
N THR A 149 18.64 -18.97 24.95
CA THR A 149 18.31 -20.03 25.92
C THR A 149 18.03 -21.36 25.21
N THR A 150 18.13 -22.47 25.93
CA THR A 150 17.77 -23.80 25.42
C THR A 150 16.33 -23.86 24.90
N GLU A 151 15.40 -23.17 25.56
CA GLU A 151 13.99 -23.10 25.14
C GLU A 151 13.82 -22.37 23.81
N GLN A 152 14.49 -21.23 23.63
CA GLN A 152 14.48 -20.49 22.37
C GLN A 152 15.12 -21.28 21.22
N SER A 153 16.20 -22.00 21.49
CA SER A 153 16.83 -22.89 20.50
C SER A 153 15.88 -24.01 20.08
N ALA A 154 15.20 -24.65 21.03
CA ALA A 154 14.24 -25.71 20.74
C ALA A 154 13.02 -25.19 19.96
N ALA A 155 12.53 -23.98 20.28
CA ALA A 155 11.45 -23.35 19.53
C ALA A 155 11.86 -23.01 18.08
N ALA A 156 13.09 -22.56 17.87
CA ALA A 156 13.64 -22.31 16.54
C ALA A 156 13.79 -23.61 15.72
N GLU A 157 14.23 -24.70 16.35
CA GLU A 157 14.28 -26.03 15.71
C GLU A 157 12.90 -26.54 15.34
N ALA A 158 11.92 -26.47 16.25
CA ALA A 158 10.54 -26.86 15.98
C ALA A 158 9.93 -26.05 14.81
N LEU A 159 10.24 -24.76 14.73
CA LEU A 159 9.82 -23.90 13.61
C LEU A 159 10.47 -24.32 12.29
N LEU A 160 11.78 -24.65 12.29
CA LEU A 160 12.46 -25.15 11.08
C LEU A 160 11.89 -26.50 10.63
N ASP A 161 11.56 -27.39 11.56
CA ASP A 161 10.94 -28.69 11.29
C ASP A 161 9.51 -28.52 10.74
N GLU A 162 8.72 -27.58 11.29
CA GLU A 162 7.37 -27.25 10.78
C GLU A 162 7.42 -26.74 9.34
N ILE A 163 8.38 -25.87 9.02
CA ILE A 163 8.53 -25.32 7.66
C ILE A 163 9.03 -26.40 6.69
N GLY A 164 9.85 -27.34 7.16
CA GLY A 164 10.36 -28.46 6.39
C GLY A 164 11.47 -28.08 5.40
N ALA A 165 11.67 -28.92 4.38
CA ALA A 165 12.69 -28.67 3.37
C ALA A 165 12.31 -27.44 2.53
N PRO A 166 13.19 -26.42 2.44
CA PRO A 166 12.90 -25.25 1.67
C PRO A 166 12.66 -25.65 0.20
N GLY A 167 11.44 -25.45 -0.29
CA GLY A 167 11.19 -25.41 -1.73
C GLY A 167 12.07 -24.33 -2.37
N LYS A 168 12.05 -24.20 -3.70
CA LYS A 168 12.61 -22.99 -4.33
C LYS A 168 11.75 -21.79 -3.91
N HIS A 169 12.02 -21.23 -2.73
CA HIS A 169 11.31 -20.08 -2.21
C HIS A 169 11.48 -18.94 -3.20
N GLN A 170 10.37 -18.51 -3.78
CA GLN A 170 10.35 -17.35 -4.66
C GLN A 170 9.93 -16.13 -3.84
N ASP A 171 10.41 -14.97 -4.25
CA ASP A 171 9.79 -13.71 -3.82
C ASP A 171 9.01 -13.13 -4.98
N ILE A 172 8.19 -12.16 -4.62
CA ILE A 172 7.58 -11.25 -5.55
C ILE A 172 8.55 -10.07 -5.80
N ASP A 173 8.93 -9.88 -7.05
CA ASP A 173 9.46 -8.61 -7.56
C ASP A 173 8.27 -7.70 -7.85
N LEU A 174 8.06 -6.68 -7.01
CA LEU A 174 6.90 -5.81 -7.10
C LEU A 174 6.80 -5.07 -8.44
N ARG A 175 7.94 -4.67 -9.03
CA ARG A 175 7.94 -4.03 -10.35
C ARG A 175 7.49 -5.03 -11.41
N GLY A 176 8.06 -6.22 -11.37
CA GLY A 176 7.68 -7.30 -12.28
C GLY A 176 6.21 -7.70 -12.11
N LEU A 177 5.68 -7.69 -10.89
CA LEU A 177 4.26 -7.95 -10.64
C LEU A 177 3.38 -6.89 -11.28
N ALA A 178 3.76 -5.61 -11.16
CA ALA A 178 3.06 -4.53 -11.84
C ALA A 178 3.11 -4.69 -13.36
N GLU A 179 4.24 -5.15 -13.93
CA GLU A 179 4.36 -5.46 -15.36
C GLU A 179 3.41 -6.61 -15.76
N ASP A 180 3.37 -7.72 -15.00
CA ASP A 180 2.46 -8.85 -15.23
C ASP A 180 0.97 -8.44 -15.13
N LEU A 181 0.65 -7.41 -14.35
CA LEU A 181 -0.71 -6.86 -14.19
C LEU A 181 -1.06 -5.78 -15.22
N ASN A 182 -0.14 -5.38 -16.09
CA ASN A 182 -0.24 -4.20 -16.98
C ASN A 182 -0.40 -2.86 -16.24
N LEU A 183 0.24 -2.74 -15.08
CA LEU A 183 0.24 -1.56 -14.20
C LEU A 183 1.65 -0.95 -14.01
N GLY A 184 2.59 -1.26 -14.90
CA GLY A 184 4.00 -0.81 -14.80
C GLY A 184 4.16 0.72 -14.77
N ASP A 185 3.30 1.46 -15.47
CA ASP A 185 3.28 2.93 -15.43
C ASP A 185 2.83 3.44 -14.06
N LEU A 186 1.79 2.83 -13.48
CA LEU A 186 1.34 3.17 -12.12
C LEU A 186 2.40 2.83 -11.08
N TYR A 187 3.16 1.75 -11.25
CA TYR A 187 4.32 1.49 -10.38
C TYR A 187 5.33 2.65 -10.44
N THR A 188 5.61 3.18 -11.62
CA THR A 188 6.56 4.28 -11.75
C THR A 188 6.01 5.57 -11.12
N VAL A 189 4.75 5.90 -11.38
CA VAL A 189 4.14 7.15 -10.90
C VAL A 189 3.82 7.09 -9.42
N ILE A 190 3.17 6.04 -8.94
CA ILE A 190 2.68 5.94 -7.56
C ILE A 190 3.81 5.47 -6.64
N TYR A 191 4.32 4.26 -6.87
CA TYR A 191 5.24 3.62 -5.93
C TYR A 191 6.55 4.39 -5.79
N ARG A 192 7.19 4.80 -6.90
CA ARG A 192 8.48 5.51 -6.82
C ARG A 192 8.34 6.90 -6.21
N GLN A 193 7.26 7.62 -6.51
CA GLN A 193 7.03 8.95 -5.97
C GLN A 193 6.76 8.89 -4.46
N LEU A 194 5.98 7.92 -3.99
CA LEU A 194 5.69 7.75 -2.56
C LEU A 194 6.89 7.17 -1.78
N SER A 195 7.72 6.35 -2.43
CA SER A 195 8.90 5.73 -1.80
C SER A 195 9.95 6.74 -1.31
N GLN A 196 9.97 7.96 -1.84
CA GLN A 196 10.91 9.00 -1.43
C GLN A 196 10.69 9.45 0.02
N ASP A 197 9.44 9.45 0.49
CA ASP A 197 9.07 9.87 1.85
C ASP A 197 8.97 8.69 2.83
N ALA A 198 9.08 7.44 2.35
CA ALA A 198 9.01 6.23 3.17
C ALA A 198 10.31 5.93 3.94
N HIS A 199 11.44 6.51 3.52
CA HIS A 199 12.74 6.33 4.16
C HIS A 199 13.35 7.69 4.52
N PRO A 200 14.07 7.80 5.66
CA PRO A 200 14.82 9.00 6.00
C PRO A 200 15.98 9.19 5.01
N SER A 201 15.71 9.94 3.95
CA SER A 201 16.67 10.41 2.96
C SER A 201 16.98 11.89 3.17
N ALA A 202 18.09 12.39 2.61
CA ALA A 202 18.44 13.81 2.66
C ALA A 202 17.28 14.70 2.15
N THR A 203 16.62 14.29 1.06
CA THR A 203 15.45 14.97 0.51
C THR A 203 14.27 14.96 1.48
N SER A 204 13.91 13.80 2.04
CA SER A 204 12.79 13.73 2.99
C SER A 204 13.03 14.54 4.27
N LEU A 205 14.28 14.61 4.74
CA LEU A 205 14.65 15.36 5.94
C LEU A 205 14.71 16.87 5.70
N GLN A 206 14.91 17.31 4.46
CA GLN A 206 14.82 18.74 4.11
C GLN A 206 13.42 19.32 4.36
N HIS A 207 12.36 18.50 4.33
CA HIS A 207 11.00 18.97 4.66
C HIS A 207 10.86 19.41 6.13
N HIS A 208 11.81 19.07 7.00
CA HIS A 208 11.85 19.55 8.38
C HIS A 208 12.59 20.90 8.54
N LEU A 209 13.02 21.54 7.45
CA LEU A 209 13.75 22.80 7.48
C LEU A 209 12.88 23.94 6.93
N ILE A 210 12.92 25.09 7.60
CA ILE A 210 12.39 26.35 7.08
C ILE A 210 13.56 27.08 6.43
N LEU A 211 13.46 27.31 5.11
CA LEU A 211 14.46 28.05 4.34
C LEU A 211 13.93 29.45 4.00
N ASN A 212 14.83 30.43 3.97
CA ASN A 212 14.49 31.78 3.55
C ASN A 212 14.68 31.99 2.04
N ALA A 213 14.36 33.19 1.56
CA ALA A 213 14.50 33.54 0.14
C ALA A 213 15.91 33.36 -0.44
N SER A 214 16.95 33.34 0.42
CA SER A 214 18.34 33.10 0.02
C SER A 214 18.77 31.63 0.12
N GLY A 215 17.87 30.73 0.54
CA GLY A 215 18.14 29.30 0.74
C GLY A 215 18.85 28.97 2.05
N LYS A 216 18.96 29.91 3.00
CA LYS A 216 19.54 29.66 4.32
C LYS A 216 18.48 29.12 5.27
N ILE A 217 18.89 28.23 6.17
CA ILE A 217 18.03 27.67 7.22
C ILE A 217 17.70 28.76 8.24
N GLU A 218 16.41 29.03 8.44
CA GLU A 218 15.88 29.96 9.45
C GLU A 218 15.21 29.26 10.62
N GLY A 219 14.86 27.98 10.48
CA GLY A 219 14.24 27.22 11.56
C GLY A 219 13.95 25.77 11.20
N LEU A 220 13.26 25.10 12.13
CA LEU A 220 12.75 23.74 11.94
C LEU A 220 11.24 23.78 11.72
N GLN A 221 10.77 23.04 10.71
CA GLN A 221 9.36 22.77 10.50
C GLN A 221 8.95 21.62 11.43
N ILE A 222 8.36 21.98 12.56
CA ILE A 222 7.87 21.05 13.59
C ILE A 222 6.36 21.26 13.68
N GLY A 223 5.60 20.63 12.79
CA GLY A 223 4.14 20.75 12.73
C GLY A 223 3.51 20.17 11.47
N PRO A 224 2.17 20.22 11.35
CA PRO A 224 1.47 19.79 10.15
C PRO A 224 2.08 20.38 8.88
N ASP A 225 2.35 19.52 7.93
CA ASP A 225 2.76 19.87 6.57
C ASP A 225 1.72 19.32 5.59
N TYR A 226 1.09 20.24 4.87
CA TYR A 226 0.06 19.94 3.87
C TYR A 226 0.58 20.03 2.43
N THR A 227 1.88 20.27 2.25
CA THR A 227 2.55 20.25 0.96
C THR A 227 2.43 18.84 0.40
N GLN A 228 1.63 18.65 -0.65
CA GLN A 228 1.21 17.36 -1.25
C GLN A 228 0.03 16.63 -0.60
N TYR A 229 -0.81 17.32 0.19
CA TYR A 229 -2.06 16.71 0.69
C TYR A 229 -2.91 16.13 -0.46
N ALA A 230 -3.25 16.94 -1.46
CA ALA A 230 -4.09 16.52 -2.58
C ALA A 230 -3.46 15.34 -3.35
N ASP A 231 -2.19 15.47 -3.75
CA ASP A 231 -1.46 14.40 -4.44
C ASP A 231 -1.48 13.08 -3.65
N THR A 232 -1.27 13.14 -2.34
CA THR A 232 -1.26 11.95 -1.49
C THR A 232 -2.63 11.28 -1.46
N VAL A 233 -3.71 12.07 -1.34
CA VAL A 233 -5.09 11.56 -1.38
C VAL A 233 -5.41 10.96 -2.75
N VAL A 234 -5.06 11.63 -3.85
CA VAL A 234 -5.27 11.12 -5.23
C VAL A 234 -4.56 9.78 -5.43
N LEU A 235 -3.29 9.69 -5.05
CA LEU A 235 -2.50 8.46 -5.18
C LEU A 235 -3.06 7.31 -4.33
N ALA A 236 -3.54 7.61 -3.12
CA ALA A 236 -4.22 6.63 -2.26
C ALA A 236 -5.54 6.16 -2.87
N ILE A 237 -6.37 7.08 -3.42
CA ILE A 237 -7.60 6.72 -4.14
C ILE A 237 -7.28 5.80 -5.32
N CYS A 238 -6.29 6.16 -6.14
CA CYS A 238 -5.88 5.36 -7.30
C CYS A 238 -5.48 3.94 -6.88
N SER A 239 -4.72 3.83 -5.79
CA SER A 239 -4.27 2.55 -5.24
C SER A 239 -5.44 1.67 -4.81
N LEU A 240 -6.40 2.23 -4.07
CA LEU A 240 -7.58 1.47 -3.67
C LEU A 240 -8.47 1.09 -4.87
N LEU A 241 -8.61 1.97 -5.87
CA LEU A 241 -9.34 1.66 -7.10
C LEU A 241 -8.72 0.49 -7.88
N VAL A 242 -7.39 0.35 -7.90
CA VAL A 242 -6.72 -0.82 -8.49
C VAL A 242 -7.16 -2.11 -7.79
N ALA A 243 -7.17 -2.13 -6.45
CA ALA A 243 -7.61 -3.30 -5.68
C ALA A 243 -9.09 -3.61 -5.93
N LEU A 244 -9.95 -2.58 -5.86
CA LEU A 244 -11.40 -2.70 -6.05
C LEU A 244 -11.76 -3.25 -7.43
N ASN A 245 -11.13 -2.74 -8.48
CA ASN A 245 -11.39 -3.18 -9.84
C ASN A 245 -11.11 -4.68 -10.01
N ALA A 246 -9.92 -5.13 -9.62
CA ALA A 246 -9.56 -6.54 -9.77
C ALA A 246 -10.37 -7.47 -8.84
N PHE A 247 -10.68 -7.02 -7.62
CA PHE A 247 -11.49 -7.79 -6.69
C PHE A 247 -12.92 -7.98 -7.20
N VAL A 248 -13.54 -6.90 -7.68
CA VAL A 248 -14.92 -6.92 -8.20
C VAL A 248 -15.01 -7.67 -9.53
N GLU A 249 -13.97 -7.62 -10.38
CA GLU A 249 -13.87 -8.48 -11.57
C GLU A 249 -14.00 -9.97 -11.22
N ARG A 250 -13.45 -10.40 -10.07
CA ARG A 250 -13.39 -11.81 -9.67
C ARG A 250 -14.58 -12.26 -8.81
N LEU A 251 -14.92 -11.47 -7.79
CA LEU A 251 -15.87 -11.84 -6.73
C LEU A 251 -17.10 -10.95 -6.72
N GLY A 252 -17.16 -9.93 -7.58
CA GLY A 252 -18.19 -8.90 -7.57
C GLY A 252 -19.46 -9.24 -8.34
N THR A 253 -20.51 -8.48 -8.07
CA THR A 253 -21.74 -8.47 -8.87
C THR A 253 -21.64 -7.50 -10.04
N PRO A 254 -22.49 -7.62 -11.08
CA PRO A 254 -22.52 -6.65 -12.18
C PRO A 254 -22.75 -5.20 -11.75
N ASN A 255 -23.53 -4.99 -10.68
CA ASN A 255 -23.78 -3.65 -10.13
C ASN A 255 -22.53 -3.08 -9.45
N GLU A 256 -21.82 -3.90 -8.66
CA GLU A 256 -20.55 -3.50 -8.05
C GLU A 256 -19.50 -3.16 -9.14
N ALA A 257 -19.45 -3.94 -10.23
CA ALA A 257 -18.55 -3.67 -11.35
C ALA A 257 -18.87 -2.35 -12.06
N ALA A 258 -20.15 -2.05 -12.25
CA ALA A 258 -20.58 -0.77 -12.81
C ALA A 258 -20.23 0.42 -11.90
N GLU A 259 -20.36 0.25 -10.58
CA GLU A 259 -20.00 1.27 -9.61
C GLU A 259 -18.50 1.54 -9.58
N VAL A 260 -17.64 0.51 -9.57
CA VAL A 260 -16.18 0.72 -9.69
C VAL A 260 -15.82 1.48 -10.96
N LYS A 261 -16.44 1.13 -12.09
CA LYS A 261 -16.20 1.83 -13.37
C LYS A 261 -16.55 3.32 -13.29
N GLU A 262 -17.65 3.66 -12.61
CA GLU A 262 -18.03 5.07 -12.41
C GLU A 262 -17.07 5.81 -11.47
N LEU A 263 -16.59 5.16 -10.42
CA LEU A 263 -15.57 5.72 -9.52
C LEU A 263 -14.24 5.98 -10.25
N VAL A 264 -13.81 5.04 -11.11
CA VAL A 264 -12.62 5.21 -11.96
C VAL A 264 -12.80 6.36 -12.96
N ASN A 265 -13.97 6.48 -13.59
CA ASN A 265 -14.24 7.62 -14.48
C ASN A 265 -14.19 8.96 -13.74
N THR A 266 -14.77 9.00 -12.53
CA THR A 266 -14.73 10.20 -11.67
C THR A 266 -13.29 10.55 -11.29
N TYR A 267 -12.47 9.54 -10.98
CA TYR A 267 -11.04 9.72 -10.72
C TYR A 267 -10.30 10.36 -11.90
N CYS A 268 -10.51 9.84 -13.12
CA CYS A 268 -9.87 10.39 -14.32
C CYS A 268 -10.24 11.86 -14.58
N GLN A 269 -11.45 12.27 -14.20
CA GLN A 269 -11.95 13.65 -14.37
C GLN A 269 -11.41 14.62 -13.31
N LEU A 270 -10.76 14.16 -12.23
CA LEU A 270 -10.22 15.05 -11.19
C LEU A 270 -9.20 16.07 -11.74
N HIS A 271 -8.52 15.75 -12.85
CA HIS A 271 -7.50 16.58 -13.48
C HIS A 271 -8.00 17.34 -14.72
N GLU A 272 -9.28 17.19 -15.10
CA GLU A 272 -9.87 17.85 -16.27
C GLU A 272 -10.46 19.24 -15.96
N VAL A 273 -10.38 19.71 -14.70
CA VAL A 273 -10.78 21.08 -14.34
C VAL A 273 -9.59 22.03 -14.54
N PRO A 274 -9.68 23.00 -15.47
CA PRO A 274 -8.58 23.91 -15.78
C PRO A 274 -8.26 24.83 -14.59
N GLU A 275 -6.96 25.07 -14.39
CA GLU A 275 -6.41 26.15 -13.57
C GLU A 275 -7.15 27.45 -13.88
N THR A 276 -8.02 27.87 -12.95
CA THR A 276 -8.55 29.22 -12.90
C THR A 276 -8.45 29.72 -11.47
N LEU A 277 -7.26 30.21 -11.14
CA LEU A 277 -7.03 31.31 -10.20
C LEU A 277 -5.99 32.26 -10.82
#